data_AF-A0A7S2QZ23-F1
#
_entry.id   AF-A0A7S2QZ23-F1
#
_cell.length_a   1.000
_cell.length_b   1.000
_cell.length_c   1.000
_cell.angle_alpha   90.00
_cell.angle_beta   90.00
_cell.angle_gamma   90.00
#
_symmetry.space_group_name_H-M   'P 1'
#
loop_
_entity.id
_entity.type
_entity.pdbx_description
1 polymer ?
#
loop_
_entity_poly.entity_id
_entity_poly.type
_entity_poly.pdbx_seq_one_letter_code
_entity_poly.pdbx_strand_id
1 'polypeptide(L)'
;YLGKMMMTTNVADAALNTLTIVSDAAYAWRVIDPYTAQLQERIRGDPFAVRKLRFLFLKLKSILEMPLLRISQIESPDIYSVSEYYSSQLVSYVRSVVEVVPVSMFEILNEIISVQTTELKELP
;
A
#
# COMPACT_ATOMS: atom_id res chain seq x y z
N TYR A 1 -30.67 -9.36 -31.80
CA TYR A 1 -30.31 -9.45 -30.35
C TYR A 1 -28.88 -9.91 -30.14
N LEU A 2 -28.45 -11.05 -30.68
CA LEU A 2 -27.06 -11.54 -30.59
C LEU A 2 -25.99 -10.54 -31.05
N GLY A 3 -26.18 -9.87 -32.19
CA GLY A 3 -25.21 -8.87 -32.67
C GLY A 3 -25.08 -7.65 -31.75
N LYS A 4 -26.15 -7.30 -31.02
CA LYS A 4 -26.13 -6.20 -30.05
C LYS A 4 -25.39 -6.62 -28.77
N MET A 5 -25.58 -7.88 -28.33
CA MET A 5 -24.82 -8.47 -27.22
C MET A 5 -23.33 -8.58 -27.54
N MET A 6 -22.98 -9.06 -28.75
CA MET A 6 -21.59 -9.20 -29.20
C MET A 6 -20.87 -7.84 -29.30
N MET A 7 -21.55 -6.80 -29.79
CA MET A 7 -21.01 -5.44 -29.79
C MET A 7 -20.82 -4.88 -28.38
N THR A 8 -21.75 -5.11 -27.45
CA THR A 8 -21.58 -4.66 -26.05
C THR A 8 -20.46 -5.39 -25.32
N THR A 9 -20.27 -6.69 -25.57
CA THR A 9 -19.15 -7.45 -25.00
C THR A 9 -17.81 -6.96 -25.56
N ASN A 10 -17.72 -6.74 -26.87
CA ASN A 10 -16.49 -6.25 -27.52
C ASN A 10 -16.11 -4.83 -27.05
N VAL A 11 -17.08 -3.95 -26.83
CA VAL A 11 -16.83 -2.61 -26.25
C VAL A 11 -16.35 -2.73 -24.80
N ALA A 12 -16.90 -3.67 -24.01
CA ALA A 12 -16.44 -3.92 -22.66
C ALA A 12 -14.99 -4.45 -22.63
N ASP A 13 -14.63 -5.35 -23.55
CA ASP A 13 -13.26 -5.89 -23.67
C ASP A 13 -12.25 -4.82 -24.11
N ALA A 14 -12.61 -3.97 -25.07
CA ALA A 14 -11.76 -2.86 -25.48
C ALA A 14 -11.55 -1.82 -24.36
N ALA A 15 -12.61 -1.54 -23.59
CA ALA A 15 -12.53 -0.66 -22.42
C ALA A 15 -11.70 -1.30 -21.30
N LEU A 16 -11.85 -2.60 -21.04
CA LEU A 16 -11.03 -3.35 -20.09
C LEU A 16 -9.56 -3.34 -20.48
N ASN A 17 -9.23 -3.61 -21.75
CA ASN A 17 -7.86 -3.54 -22.24
C ASN A 17 -7.26 -2.14 -22.10
N THR A 18 -8.03 -1.10 -22.44
CA THR A 18 -7.59 0.29 -22.28
C THR A 18 -7.39 0.63 -20.80
N LEU A 19 -8.32 0.23 -19.94
CA LEU A 19 -8.20 0.39 -18.50
C LEU A 19 -6.96 -0.34 -17.98
N THR A 20 -6.71 -1.57 -18.41
CA THR A 20 -5.53 -2.37 -18.06
C THR A 20 -4.23 -1.68 -18.47
N ILE A 21 -4.15 -1.08 -19.65
CA ILE A 21 -2.95 -0.38 -20.13
C ILE A 21 -2.75 0.94 -19.36
N VAL A 22 -3.82 1.72 -19.15
CA VAL A 22 -3.74 3.02 -18.47
C VAL A 22 -3.60 2.88 -16.95
N SER A 23 -4.15 1.82 -16.37
CA SER A 23 -4.02 1.47 -14.95
C SER A 23 -2.76 0.64 -14.64
N ASP A 24 -1.91 0.41 -15.64
CA ASP A 24 -0.62 -0.25 -15.48
C ASP A 24 0.36 0.65 -14.72
N ALA A 25 0.11 0.78 -13.43
CA ALA A 25 0.96 1.46 -12.48
C ALA A 25 2.18 0.62 -12.12
N ALA A 26 2.58 -0.40 -12.92
CA ALA A 26 3.77 -1.21 -12.67
C ALA A 26 5.03 -0.35 -12.46
N TYR A 27 5.10 0.83 -13.09
CA TYR A 27 6.17 1.82 -12.89
C TYR A 27 5.99 2.74 -11.69
N ALA A 28 4.81 2.78 -11.07
CA ALA A 28 4.52 3.60 -9.90
C ALA A 28 5.36 3.18 -8.69
N TRP A 29 5.97 1.99 -8.69
CA TRP A 29 6.90 1.56 -7.65
C TRP A 29 8.02 2.59 -7.40
N ARG A 30 8.59 3.17 -8.47
CA ARG A 30 9.60 4.24 -8.36
C ARG A 30 9.07 5.58 -7.86
N VAL A 31 7.75 5.78 -7.97
CA VAL A 31 7.10 7.04 -7.60
C VAL A 31 6.74 7.03 -6.11
N ILE A 32 6.76 5.88 -5.43
CA ILE A 32 6.38 5.74 -4.03
C ILE A 32 7.49 6.18 -3.08
N ASP A 33 8.76 5.94 -3.43
CA ASP A 33 9.92 6.23 -2.55
C ASP A 33 9.97 7.67 -2.04
N PRO A 34 9.69 8.72 -2.85
CA PRO A 34 9.64 10.10 -2.37
C PRO A 34 8.52 10.38 -1.36
N TYR A 35 7.42 9.63 -1.41
CA TYR A 35 6.29 9.80 -0.49
C TYR A 35 6.51 9.10 0.85
N THR A 36 7.44 8.14 0.94
CA THR A 36 7.71 7.40 2.18
C THR A 36 8.00 8.33 3.36
N ALA A 37 8.81 9.38 3.15
CA ALA A 37 9.12 10.37 4.18
C ALA A 37 7.85 11.11 4.66
N GLN A 38 6.98 11.53 3.74
CA GLN A 38 5.73 12.22 4.06
C GLN A 38 4.75 11.29 4.80
N LEU A 39 4.71 10.01 4.44
CA LEU A 39 3.90 9.01 5.13
C LEU A 39 4.38 8.79 6.57
N GLN A 40 5.69 8.66 6.78
CA GLN A 40 6.28 8.51 8.09
C GLN A 40 6.07 9.76 8.96
N GLU A 41 6.23 10.96 8.40
CA GLU A 41 5.93 12.22 9.09
C GLU A 41 4.46 12.28 9.51
N ARG A 42 3.54 11.86 8.64
CA ARG A 42 2.12 11.84 8.96
C ARG A 42 1.79 10.86 10.08
N ILE A 43 2.41 9.68 10.08
CA ILE A 43 2.25 8.69 11.15
C ILE A 43 2.84 9.21 12.47
N ARG A 44 3.95 9.95 12.42
CA ARG A 44 4.56 10.54 13.61
C ARG A 44 3.63 11.54 14.29
N GLY A 45 2.95 12.38 13.51
CA GLY A 45 1.97 13.33 14.03
C GLY A 45 0.65 12.71 14.47
N ASP A 46 0.26 11.57 13.92
CA ASP A 46 -0.95 10.82 14.29
C ASP A 46 -0.73 9.31 14.06
N PRO A 47 -0.38 8.54 15.11
CA PRO A 47 -0.13 7.10 14.98
C PRO A 47 -1.35 6.31 14.49
N PHE A 48 -2.56 6.81 14.70
CA PHE A 48 -3.79 6.17 14.23
C PHE A 48 -4.00 6.34 12.72
N ALA A 49 -3.28 7.27 12.07
CA ALA A 49 -3.31 7.47 10.62
C ALA A 49 -2.82 6.23 9.84
N VAL A 50 -2.06 5.32 10.48
CA VAL A 50 -1.64 4.03 9.90
C VAL A 50 -2.84 3.21 9.39
N ARG A 51 -4.02 3.36 10.00
CA ARG A 51 -5.24 2.65 9.56
C ARG A 51 -5.65 3.04 8.14
N LYS A 52 -5.40 4.28 7.74
CA LYS A 52 -5.68 4.78 6.39
C LYS A 52 -4.66 4.25 5.38
N LEU A 53 -3.42 3.98 5.81
CA LEU A 53 -2.36 3.41 4.98
C LEU A 53 -2.62 1.95 4.57
N ARG A 54 -3.50 1.24 5.29
CA ARG A 54 -3.93 -0.11 4.89
C ARG A 54 -4.44 -0.13 3.44
N PHE A 55 -5.21 0.88 3.03
CA PHE A 55 -5.73 0.97 1.66
C PHE A 55 -4.61 1.21 0.64
N LEU A 56 -3.61 2.00 1.00
CA LEU A 56 -2.43 2.22 0.18
C LEU A 56 -1.68 0.89 -0.02
N PHE A 57 -1.40 0.14 1.03
CA PHE A 57 -0.69 -1.16 0.92
C PHE A 57 -1.46 -2.19 0.10
N LEU A 58 -2.79 -2.25 0.24
CA LEU A 58 -3.64 -3.08 -0.61
C LEU A 58 -3.57 -2.65 -2.08
N LYS A 59 -3.53 -1.34 -2.34
CA LYS A 59 -3.35 -0.82 -3.70
C LYS A 59 -1.97 -1.17 -4.25
N LEU A 60 -0.90 -1.06 -3.46
CA LEU A 60 0.46 -1.44 -3.88
C LEU A 60 0.56 -2.92 -4.25
N LYS A 61 -0.07 -3.80 -3.46
CA LYS A 61 -0.18 -5.22 -3.80
C LYS A 61 -0.86 -5.42 -5.15
N SER A 62 -2.02 -4.79 -5.36
CA SER A 62 -2.79 -4.91 -6.61
C SER A 62 -2.01 -4.46 -7.84
N ILE A 63 -1.14 -3.45 -7.71
CA ILE A 63 -0.29 -2.97 -8.81
C ILE A 63 0.70 -4.06 -9.27
N LEU A 64 1.18 -4.92 -8.35
CA LEU A 64 2.12 -6.00 -8.67
C LEU A 64 1.45 -7.21 -9.32
N GLU A 65 0.11 -7.34 -9.25
CA GLU A 65 -0.60 -8.47 -9.83
C GLU A 65 -0.55 -8.47 -11.37
N MET A 66 -0.60 -7.30 -12.00
CA MET A 66 -0.56 -7.16 -13.46
C MET A 66 0.79 -7.57 -14.09
N PRO A 67 1.96 -7.10 -13.62
CA PRO A 67 3.23 -7.57 -14.16
C PRO A 67 3.45 -9.07 -13.90
N LEU A 68 3.02 -9.60 -12.76
CA LEU A 68 3.09 -11.05 -12.49
C LEU A 68 2.17 -11.85 -13.42
N LEU A 69 0.96 -11.37 -13.69
CA LEU A 69 0.05 -12.00 -14.64
C LEU A 69 0.67 -12.06 -16.05
N ARG A 70 1.33 -10.98 -16.50
CA ARG A 70 2.03 -10.96 -17.80
C ARG A 70 3.18 -11.96 -17.87
N ILE A 71 3.95 -12.10 -16.80
CA ILE A 71 5.03 -13.10 -16.71
C ILE A 71 4.46 -14.52 -16.70
N SER A 72 3.31 -14.72 -16.05
CA SER A 72 2.60 -16.00 -16.08
C SER A 72 2.07 -16.35 -17.46
N GLN A 73 1.62 -15.36 -18.24
CA GLN A 73 1.09 -15.55 -19.60
C GLN A 73 2.15 -15.98 -20.62
N ILE A 74 3.42 -15.67 -20.37
CA ILE A 74 4.54 -16.15 -21.20
C ILE A 74 5.12 -17.47 -20.69
N GLU A 75 4.47 -18.12 -19.71
CA GLU A 75 4.90 -19.38 -19.08
C GLU A 75 6.37 -19.34 -18.62
N SER A 76 6.80 -18.19 -18.11
CA SER A 76 8.18 -18.02 -17.66
C SER A 76 8.49 -18.97 -16.48
N PRO A 77 9.62 -19.70 -16.52
CA PRO A 77 10.03 -20.54 -15.39
C PRO A 77 10.36 -19.73 -14.14
N ASP A 78 10.63 -18.43 -14.30
CA ASP A 78 11.03 -17.51 -13.22
C ASP A 78 9.82 -16.88 -12.50
N ILE A 79 8.58 -17.25 -12.84
CA ILE A 79 7.39 -16.65 -12.23
C ILE A 79 7.39 -16.75 -10.69
N TYR A 80 7.87 -17.87 -10.15
CA TYR A 80 7.93 -18.09 -8.71
C TYR A 80 8.98 -17.17 -8.05
N SER A 81 10.19 -17.13 -8.60
CA SER A 81 11.29 -16.32 -8.06
C SER A 81 10.99 -14.82 -8.15
N VAL A 82 10.36 -14.37 -9.24
CA VAL A 82 9.95 -12.98 -9.44
C VAL A 82 8.80 -12.59 -8.50
N SER A 83 7.82 -13.48 -8.32
CA SER A 83 6.71 -13.26 -7.37
C SER A 83 7.20 -13.16 -5.92
N GLU A 84 8.11 -14.05 -5.53
CA GLU A 84 8.74 -14.03 -4.21
C GLU A 84 9.56 -12.75 -4.00
N TYR A 85 10.35 -12.35 -5.00
CA TYR A 85 11.11 -11.11 -4.95
C TYR A 85 10.20 -9.89 -4.73
N TYR A 86 9.17 -9.69 -5.57
CA TYR A 86 8.26 -8.55 -5.42
C TYR A 86 7.48 -8.59 -4.10
N SER A 87 7.07 -9.76 -3.64
CA SER A 87 6.41 -9.92 -2.34
C SER A 87 7.34 -9.51 -1.19
N SER A 88 8.61 -9.90 -1.25
CA SER A 88 9.62 -9.52 -0.25
C SER A 88 9.87 -8.01 -0.22
N GLN A 89 9.94 -7.36 -1.40
CA GLN A 89 10.11 -5.92 -1.53
C GLN A 89 8.90 -5.17 -0.95
N LEU A 90 7.67 -5.65 -1.23
CA LEU A 90 6.45 -5.07 -0.67
C LEU A 90 6.42 -5.15 0.85
N VAL A 91 6.77 -6.30 1.43
CA VAL A 91 6.82 -6.49 2.89
C VAL A 91 7.90 -5.59 3.51
N SER A 92 9.07 -5.51 2.89
CA SER A 92 10.16 -4.63 3.34
C SER A 92 9.72 -3.17 3.36
N TYR A 93 9.08 -2.71 2.28
CA TYR A 93 8.54 -1.36 2.18
C TYR A 93 7.45 -1.06 3.22
N VAL A 94 6.49 -1.97 3.42
CA VAL A 94 5.45 -1.78 4.44
C VAL A 94 6.08 -1.69 5.83
N ARG A 95 7.09 -2.51 6.11
CA ARG A 95 7.81 -2.48 7.39
C ARG A 95 8.48 -1.14 7.62
N SER A 96 9.20 -0.60 6.63
CA SER A 96 9.90 0.69 6.78
C SER A 96 8.94 1.85 7.02
N VAL A 97 7.74 1.82 6.42
CA VAL A 97 6.71 2.84 6.68
C VAL A 97 6.13 2.73 8.09
N VAL A 98 5.89 1.50 8.57
CA VAL A 98 5.16 1.25 9.83
C VAL A 98 6.07 1.26 11.06
N GLU A 99 7.39 1.12 10.92
CA GLU A 99 8.32 1.10 12.06
C GLU A 99 8.30 2.37 12.93
N VAL A 100 7.81 3.49 12.39
CA VAL A 100 7.68 4.76 13.12
C VAL A 100 6.51 4.73 14.12
N VAL A 101 5.51 3.87 13.91
CA VAL A 101 4.32 3.75 14.78
C VAL A 101 4.67 3.48 16.25
N PRO A 102 5.45 2.43 16.60
CA PRO A 102 5.77 2.16 18.00
C PRO A 102 6.49 3.33 18.68
N VAL A 103 7.41 4.01 17.98
CA VAL A 103 8.14 5.18 18.53
C VAL A 103 7.16 6.27 18.95
N SER A 104 6.25 6.64 18.05
CA SER A 104 5.26 7.70 18.33
C SER A 104 4.22 7.29 19.37
N MET A 105 3.87 6.01 19.46
CA MET A 105 3.01 5.51 20.54
C MET A 105 3.68 5.63 21.92
N PHE A 106 4.98 5.34 22.02
CA PHE A 106 5.73 5.50 23.28
C PHE A 106 5.86 6.97 23.68
N GLU A 107 6.03 7.88 22.72
CA GLU A 107 6.04 9.33 22.99
C GLU A 107 4.73 9.78 23.64
N ILE A 108 3.58 9.37 23.08
CA ILE A 108 2.25 9.69 23.65
C ILE A 108 2.09 9.08 25.05
N LEU A 109 2.53 7.83 25.25
CA LEU A 109 2.46 7.19 26.58
C LEU A 109 3.30 7.93 27.62
N ASN A 110 4.51 8.37 27.26
CA ASN A 110 5.36 9.15 28.14
C ASN A 110 4.72 10.50 28.50
N GLU A 111 4.06 11.16 27.55
CA GLU A 111 3.32 12.39 27.80
C GLU A 111 2.18 12.15 28.81
N ILE A 112 1.38 11.09 28.61
CA ILE A 112 0.31 10.71 29.56
C ILE A 112 0.86 10.45 30.96
N ILE A 113 1.95 9.69 31.07
CA ILE A 113 2.60 9.39 32.36
C ILE A 113 3.09 10.69 33.02
N SER A 114 3.68 11.61 32.25
CA SER A 114 4.20 12.88 32.77
C SER A 114 3.07 13.76 33.35
N VAL A 115 1.93 13.85 32.66
CA VAL A 115 0.74 14.57 33.13
C VAL A 115 0.16 13.91 34.38
N GLN A 116 0.06 12.58 34.39
CA GLN A 116 -0.45 11.83 35.55
C GLN A 116 0.44 11.93 36.79
N THR A 117 1.76 12.05 36.61
CA THR A 117 2.72 12.06 37.73
C THR A 117 3.00 13.49 38.24
N THR A 118 2.86 14.51 37.39
CA THR A 118 3.29 15.89 37.71
C THR A 118 2.14 16.85 37.94
N GLU A 119 1.02 16.72 37.21
CA GLU A 119 -0.10 17.68 37.27
C GLU A 119 -1.29 17.19 38.11
N LEU A 120 -1.48 15.87 38.21
CA LEU A 120 -2.49 15.27 39.09
C LEU A 120 -1.93 15.15 40.53
N LYS A 121 -1.78 16.29 41.20
CA LYS A 121 -1.58 16.33 42.65
C LYS A 121 -2.81 15.72 43.33
N GLU A 122 -2.61 14.73 44.20
CA GLU A 122 -3.69 14.11 44.98
C GLU A 122 -4.58 15.21 45.58
N LEU A 123 -5.86 15.22 45.19
CA LEU A 123 -6.85 16.11 45.81
C LEU A 123 -6.97 15.70 47.30
N PRO A 124 -6.98 16.67 48.24
CA PRO A 124 -7.06 16.40 49.67
C PRO A 124 -8.34 15.68 50.09
#